data_AF-A0AAW0YA51-F1
#
_entry.id   AF-A0AAW0YA51-F1
#
_cell.length_a   1.000
_cell.length_b   1.000
_cell.length_c   1.000
_cell.angle_alpha   90.00
_cell.angle_beta   90.00
_cell.angle_gamma   90.00
#
_symmetry.space_group_name_H-M   'P 1'
#
loop_
_entity.id
_entity.type
_entity.pdbx_description
1 polymer ?
#
loop_
_entity_poly.entity_id
_entity_poly.type
_entity_poly.pdbx_seq_one_letter_code
_entity_poly.pdbx_strand_id
1 'polypeptide(L)'
;MNYDEEGWFSFYPHPEHEGYSSLVGLIDHCMSHSESGVFCYSRARVPGSPSFPVRLTKPVSRFTQVRSLQYLCRFVIRQYTRVDHIQALPLPTRIKGYLEEGHY
;
A
#
# COMPACT_ATOMS: atom_id res chain seq x y z
N MET A 1 -8.01 2.15 15.91
CA MET A 1 -8.94 3.21 15.55
C MET A 1 -9.92 3.29 16.70
N ASN A 2 -10.07 4.46 17.28
CA ASN A 2 -10.87 4.65 18.48
C ASN A 2 -12.05 5.56 18.14
N TYR A 3 -13.12 5.40 18.91
CA TYR A 3 -14.22 6.34 19.00
C TYR A 3 -14.35 6.72 20.47
N ASP A 4 -14.58 7.99 20.76
CA ASP A 4 -14.94 8.43 22.11
C ASP A 4 -16.46 8.37 22.31
N GLU A 5 -16.92 8.67 23.53
CA GLU A 5 -18.34 8.68 23.88
C GLU A 5 -19.13 9.77 23.12
N GLU A 6 -18.43 10.73 22.50
CA GLU A 6 -18.99 11.83 21.72
C GLU A 6 -19.07 11.50 20.22
N GLY A 7 -18.52 10.35 19.78
CA GLY A 7 -18.60 9.86 18.41
C GLY A 7 -17.49 10.35 17.48
N TRP A 8 -16.41 10.93 18.01
CA TRP A 8 -15.28 11.38 17.22
C TRP A 8 -14.34 10.24 16.86
N PHE A 9 -13.84 10.26 15.63
CA PHE A 9 -12.92 9.27 15.09
C PHE A 9 -11.47 9.73 15.23
N SER A 10 -10.59 8.85 15.73
CA SER A 10 -9.16 9.14 15.81
C SER A 10 -8.28 7.88 15.70
N PHE A 11 -7.01 8.09 15.31
CA PHE A 11 -5.98 7.04 15.35
C PHE A 11 -5.25 6.96 16.71
N TYR A 12 -5.36 8.01 17.54
CA TYR A 12 -4.67 8.12 18.82
C TYR A 12 -5.67 8.24 19.98
N PRO A 13 -5.43 7.58 21.11
CA PRO A 13 -6.31 7.65 22.28
C PRO A 13 -6.10 8.91 23.13
N HIS A 14 -5.33 9.91 22.68
CA HIS A 14 -4.99 11.09 23.49
C HIS A 14 -5.93 12.28 23.19
N PRO A 15 -6.40 12.99 24.23
CA PRO A 15 -7.37 14.08 24.11
C PRO A 15 -6.80 15.37 23.48
N GLU A 16 -5.49 15.45 23.24
CA GLU A 16 -4.86 16.63 22.62
C GLU A 16 -5.02 16.67 21.09
N HIS A 17 -5.47 15.58 20.47
CA HIS A 17 -5.69 15.52 19.03
C HIS A 17 -7.16 15.75 18.71
N GLU A 18 -7.44 16.75 17.85
CA GLU A 18 -8.76 16.99 17.29
C GLU A 18 -9.31 15.69 16.69
N GLY A 19 -10.39 15.20 17.30
CA GLY A 19 -11.17 14.09 16.75
C GLY A 19 -11.95 14.55 15.51
N TYR A 20 -12.30 13.61 14.64
CA TYR A 20 -13.02 13.90 13.40
C TYR A 20 -14.45 13.39 13.49
N SER A 21 -15.42 14.20 13.07
CA SER A 21 -16.85 13.83 13.14
C SER A 21 -17.23 12.70 12.15
N SER A 22 -16.35 12.36 11.22
CA SER A 22 -16.53 11.24 10.30
C SER A 22 -15.22 10.51 10.02
N LEU A 23 -15.32 9.20 9.80
CA LEU A 23 -14.18 8.38 9.38
C LEU A 23 -13.63 8.84 8.03
N VAL A 24 -14.50 9.28 7.11
CA VAL A 24 -14.07 9.83 5.82
C VAL A 24 -13.23 11.09 6.03
N GLY A 25 -13.70 12.02 6.86
CA GLY A 25 -12.95 13.24 7.19
C GLY A 25 -11.61 12.95 7.86
N LEU A 26 -11.55 11.94 8.75
CA LEU A 26 -10.29 11.47 9.32
C LEU A 26 -9.33 10.99 8.22
N ILE A 27 -9.77 10.10 7.34
CA ILE A 27 -8.91 9.53 6.29
C ILE A 27 -8.45 10.60 5.30
N ASP A 28 -9.34 11.50 4.87
CA ASP A 28 -9.02 12.57 3.94
C ASP A 28 -7.96 13.50 4.52
N HIS A 29 -8.10 13.93 5.78
CA HIS A 29 -7.07 14.73 6.45
C HIS A 29 -5.73 14.01 6.52
N CYS A 30 -5.74 12.73 6.90
CA CYS A 30 -4.53 11.91 6.99
C CYS A 30 -3.84 11.75 5.63
N MET A 31 -4.62 11.61 4.56
CA MET A 31 -4.11 11.52 3.19
C MET A 31 -3.51 12.84 2.72
N SER A 32 -4.18 13.98 2.93
CA SER A 32 -3.65 15.31 2.60
C SER A 32 -2.35 15.60 3.36
N HIS A 33 -2.30 15.30 4.67
CA HIS A 33 -1.06 15.46 5.44
C HIS A 33 0.07 14.57 4.92
N SER A 34 -0.28 13.37 4.44
CA SER A 34 0.68 12.41 3.89
C SER A 34 1.28 12.84 2.55
N GLU A 35 0.84 13.93 1.91
CA GLU A 35 1.46 14.46 0.69
C GLU A 35 2.84 15.06 0.97
N SER A 36 2.97 15.79 2.09
CA SER A 36 4.18 16.49 2.48
C SER A 36 4.88 15.90 3.71
N GLY A 37 4.22 15.01 4.45
CA GLY A 37 4.70 14.56 5.76
C GLY A 37 4.42 13.10 6.10
N VAL A 38 4.86 12.72 7.30
CA VAL A 38 4.55 11.44 7.94
C VAL A 38 3.34 11.67 8.82
N PHE A 39 2.25 10.94 8.57
CA PHE A 39 1.03 11.07 9.37
C PHE A 39 1.17 10.44 10.76
N CYS A 40 1.72 9.23 10.82
CA CYS A 40 1.92 8.52 12.08
C CYS A 40 3.11 7.56 12.02
N TYR A 41 3.43 6.97 13.16
CA TYR A 41 4.47 5.98 13.30
C TYR A 41 3.85 4.62 13.64
N SER A 42 4.33 3.55 12.99
CA SER A 42 3.78 2.21 13.16
C SER A 42 3.98 1.73 14.59
N ARG A 43 2.93 1.18 15.19
CA ARG A 43 3.01 0.54 16.51
C ARG A 43 3.03 -0.97 16.36
N ALA A 44 4.19 -1.56 16.53
CA ALA A 44 4.34 -3.01 16.59
C ALA A 44 3.72 -3.56 17.88
N ARG A 45 3.26 -4.82 17.85
CA ARG A 45 2.73 -5.50 19.04
C ARG A 45 3.83 -5.99 19.98
N VAL A 46 5.03 -6.22 19.44
CA VAL A 46 6.17 -6.75 20.21
C VAL A 46 6.99 -5.59 20.77
N PRO A 47 7.17 -5.49 22.10
CA PRO A 47 8.01 -4.48 22.72
C PRO A 47 9.43 -4.47 22.15
N GLY A 48 10.00 -3.28 21.96
CA GLY A 48 11.36 -3.11 21.41
C GLY A 48 11.45 -3.23 19.88
N SER A 49 10.35 -3.50 19.18
CA SER A 49 10.34 -3.46 17.71
C SER A 49 10.53 -2.03 17.20
N PRO A 50 11.20 -1.85 16.05
CA PRO A 50 11.33 -0.55 15.42
C PRO A 50 9.97 0.01 15.01
N SER A 51 9.88 1.33 15.03
CA SER A 51 8.73 2.06 14.52
C SER A 51 9.05 2.68 13.17
N PHE A 52 8.11 2.62 12.23
CA PHE A 52 8.29 3.07 10.86
C PHE A 52 7.31 4.21 10.56
N PRO A 53 7.74 5.23 9.78
CA PRO A 53 6.84 6.29 9.35
C PRO A 53 5.76 5.74 8.42
N VAL A 54 4.52 6.19 8.62
CA VAL A 54 3.33 5.78 7.87
C VAL A 54 2.77 6.98 7.11
N ARG A 55 2.43 6.74 5.83
CA ARG A 55 1.79 7.70 4.92
C ARG A 55 0.59 7.02 4.26
N LEU A 56 -0.57 7.67 4.27
CA LEU A 56 -1.74 7.23 3.52
C LEU A 56 -1.71 7.91 2.16
N THR A 57 -1.49 7.15 1.07
CA THR A 57 -1.20 7.75 -0.25
C THR A 57 -2.18 7.36 -1.34
N LYS A 58 -2.62 6.09 -1.37
CA LYS A 58 -3.50 5.58 -2.41
C LYS A 58 -4.56 4.66 -1.81
N PRO A 59 -5.86 5.01 -1.87
CA PRO A 59 -6.92 4.11 -1.44
C PRO A 59 -6.98 2.90 -2.37
N VAL A 60 -7.16 1.71 -1.80
CA VAL A 60 -7.35 0.48 -2.56
C VAL A 60 -8.80 0.06 -2.41
N SER A 61 -9.50 -0.06 -3.55
CA SER A 61 -10.89 -0.53 -3.55
C SER A 61 -10.94 -2.02 -3.23
N ARG A 62 -11.94 -2.43 -2.43
CA ARG A 62 -12.22 -3.84 -2.14
C ARG A 62 -12.74 -4.61 -3.36
N PHE A 63 -13.21 -3.89 -4.38
CA PHE A 63 -13.63 -4.48 -5.64
C PHE A 63 -12.47 -4.61 -6.63
N THR A 64 -11.31 -4.01 -6.35
CA THR A 64 -10.11 -4.19 -7.15
C THR A 64 -9.48 -5.53 -6.82
N GLN A 65 -9.46 -6.45 -7.78
CA GLN A 65 -8.65 -7.66 -7.66
C GLN A 65 -7.18 -7.29 -7.89
N VAL A 66 -6.42 -7.15 -6.79
CA VAL A 66 -4.97 -6.94 -6.88
C VAL A 66 -4.33 -8.20 -7.47
N ARG A 67 -3.65 -8.03 -8.61
CA ARG A 67 -2.91 -9.11 -9.26
C ARG A 67 -1.76 -9.58 -8.37
N SER A 68 -1.35 -10.84 -8.53
CA SER A 68 -0.22 -11.37 -7.76
C SER A 68 1.05 -10.56 -8.01
N LEU A 69 1.96 -10.51 -7.03
CA LEU A 69 3.27 -9.88 -7.20
C LEU A 69 4.00 -10.43 -8.43
N GLN A 70 3.88 -11.73 -8.68
CA GLN A 70 4.47 -12.38 -9.85
C GLN A 70 3.93 -11.79 -11.17
N TYR A 71 2.61 -11.57 -11.26
CA TYR A 71 2.00 -10.93 -12.43
C TYR A 71 2.44 -9.48 -12.58
N LEU A 72 2.48 -8.72 -11.48
CA LEU A 72 2.93 -7.33 -11.50
C LEU A 72 4.38 -7.21 -11.97
N CYS A 73 5.28 -8.07 -11.44
CA CYS A 73 6.67 -8.15 -11.89
C CYS A 73 6.75 -8.46 -13.39
N ARG A 74 5.96 -9.44 -13.85
CA ARG A 74 5.91 -9.79 -15.27
C ARG A 74 5.47 -8.63 -16.14
N PHE A 75 4.41 -7.92 -15.74
CA PHE A 75 3.91 -6.76 -16.48
C PHE A 75 5.02 -5.73 -16.66
N VAL A 76 5.70 -5.36 -15.57
CA VAL A 76 6.83 -4.42 -15.60
C VAL A 76 7.97 -4.95 -16.49
N ILE A 77 8.38 -6.21 -16.34
CA ILE A 77 9.46 -6.79 -17.16
C ILE A 77 9.11 -6.71 -18.66
N ARG A 78 7.88 -7.02 -19.06
CA ARG A 78 7.41 -6.94 -20.46
C ARG A 78 7.30 -5.51 -20.99
N GLN A 79 7.14 -4.50 -20.13
CA GLN A 79 7.19 -3.10 -20.57
C GLN A 79 8.60 -2.67 -20.99
N TYR A 80 9.64 -3.27 -20.38
CA TYR A 80 11.04 -2.92 -20.63
C TYR A 80 11.79 -3.96 -21.48
N THR A 81 11.21 -5.14 -21.71
CA THR A 81 11.82 -6.22 -22.50
C THR A 81 10.87 -6.67 -23.59
N ARG A 82 11.30 -6.55 -24.85
CA ARG A 82 10.55 -7.08 -25.98
C ARG A 82 10.45 -8.60 -25.89
N VAL A 83 9.35 -9.17 -26.38
CA VAL A 83 9.06 -10.61 -26.28
C VAL A 83 10.17 -11.47 -26.88
N ASP A 84 10.72 -11.06 -28.03
CA ASP A 84 11.83 -11.72 -28.71
C ASP A 84 13.14 -11.71 -27.90
N HIS A 85 13.27 -10.82 -26.91
CA HIS A 85 14.45 -10.72 -26.04
C HIS A 85 14.27 -11.47 -24.71
N ILE A 86 13.09 -12.01 -24.40
CA ILE A 86 12.83 -12.66 -23.09
C ILE A 86 13.77 -13.86 -22.87
N GLN A 87 14.07 -14.63 -23.91
CA GLN A 87 14.97 -15.77 -23.82
C GLN A 87 16.42 -15.39 -23.46
N ALA A 88 16.84 -14.16 -23.72
CA ALA A 88 18.17 -13.67 -23.37
C ALA A 88 18.30 -13.23 -21.90
N LEU A 89 17.20 -13.15 -21.15
CA LEU A 89 17.26 -12.74 -19.73
C LEU A 89 18.01 -13.76 -18.86
N PRO A 90 18.71 -13.33 -17.80
CA PRO A 90 19.38 -14.22 -16.85
C PRO A 90 18.39 -14.82 -15.84
N LEU A 91 17.35 -15.49 -16.33
CA LEU A 91 16.25 -16.06 -15.54
C LEU A 91 16.10 -17.57 -15.79
N PRO A 92 15.56 -18.34 -14.81
CA PRO A 92 15.23 -19.74 -15.03
C PRO A 92 14.20 -19.93 -16.15
N THR A 93 14.29 -21.04 -16.89
CA THR A 93 13.42 -21.34 -18.04
C THR A 93 11.93 -21.27 -17.71
N ARG A 94 11.52 -21.72 -16.51
CA ARG A 94 10.12 -21.63 -16.06
C ARG A 94 9.63 -20.18 -15.98
N ILE A 95 10.47 -19.27 -15.52
CA ILE A 95 10.13 -17.85 -15.42
C ILE A 95 10.12 -17.21 -16.81
N LYS A 96 11.06 -17.57 -17.69
CA LYS A 96 11.04 -17.12 -19.10
C LYS A 96 9.74 -17.53 -19.80
N GLY A 97 9.36 -18.80 -19.67
CA GLY A 97 8.08 -19.30 -20.19
C GLY A 97 6.90 -18.54 -19.61
N TYR A 98 6.88 -18.34 -18.29
CA TYR A 98 5.85 -17.50 -17.66
C TYR A 98 5.81 -16.08 -18.24
N LEU A 99 6.94 -15.43 -18.49
CA LEU A 99 6.96 -14.08 -19.09
C LEU A 99 6.37 -14.08 -20.52
N GLU A 100 6.63 -15.12 -21.30
CA GLU A 100 6.21 -15.28 -22.71
C GLU A 100 4.74 -15.66 -22.91
N GLU A 101 4.05 -16.18 -21.89
CA GLU A 101 2.64 -16.55 -22.02
C GLU A 101 1.80 -15.41 -22.66
N GLY A 102 0.79 -15.74 -23.46
CA GLY A 102 -0.15 -14.76 -23.99
C GLY A 102 -1.13 -14.33 -22.88
N HIS A 103 -1.36 -13.02 -22.72
CA HIS A 103 -2.31 -12.44 -21.75
C HIS A 103 -3.04 -11.29 -22.44
N TYR A 104 -4.30 -10.90 -22.18
CA TYR A 104 -5.25 -11.18 -21.11
C TYR A 104 -4.69 -11.64 -19.75
#